data_AF-A0A850GAI6-F1
#
_entry.id   AF-A0A850GAI6-F1
#
_cell.length_a   1.000
_cell.length_b   1.000
_cell.length_c   1.000
_cell.angle_alpha   90.00
_cell.angle_beta   90.00
_cell.angle_gamma   90.00
#
_symmetry.space_group_name_H-M   'P 1'
#
loop_
_entity.id
_entity.type
_entity.pdbx_description
1 polymer ?
#
loop_
_entity_poly.entity_id
_entity_poly.type
_entity_poly.pdbx_seq_one_letter_code
_entity_poly.pdbx_strand_id
1 'polypeptide(L)'
;MLGDALFDPLAIVVLLVIAAMITAAATWLRRARAAADQLRGGLGVLRKVAAELAPEHPIRRRLEAAPVSELSFEELAHLLRGAAGEPARALLGLGQQIAWIERFAQFAVHLGILGTVFALVASDPTDLEAFRARLPTALGTTFWGLCGALSLSALAGRCESLAEGARAKLGLAVLDGLDGPELAERPAENPAENQAENQ
;
A
#
# COMPACT_ATOMS: atom_id res chain seq x y z
N MET A 1 -11.32 38.89 5.70
CA MET A 1 -12.46 38.36 4.94
C MET A 1 -12.24 36.92 4.47
N LEU A 2 -11.31 36.64 3.54
CA LEU A 2 -11.06 35.26 3.09
C LEU A 2 -10.41 34.37 4.16
N GLY A 3 -9.48 34.92 4.95
CA GLY A 3 -8.87 34.21 6.08
C GLY A 3 -9.90 33.82 7.15
N ASP A 4 -10.79 34.75 7.52
CA ASP A 4 -11.83 34.51 8.54
C ASP A 4 -12.81 33.42 8.10
N ALA A 5 -13.09 33.31 6.80
CA ALA A 5 -13.93 32.27 6.22
C ALA A 5 -13.26 30.89 6.23
N LEU A 6 -11.94 30.83 5.97
CA LEU A 6 -11.17 29.58 5.97
C LEU A 6 -10.87 29.06 7.38
N PHE A 7 -10.84 29.95 8.37
CA PHE A 7 -10.51 29.63 9.77
C PHE A 7 -11.66 29.94 10.73
N ASP A 8 -12.90 29.87 10.24
CA ASP A 8 -14.09 29.87 11.11
C ASP A 8 -14.05 28.65 12.05
N PRO A 9 -14.61 28.72 13.28
CA PRO A 9 -14.52 27.61 14.24
C PRO A 9 -14.99 26.27 13.68
N LEU A 10 -16.04 26.27 12.83
CA LEU A 10 -16.51 25.05 12.18
C LEU A 10 -15.50 24.52 11.16
N ALA A 11 -14.93 25.41 10.33
CA ALA A 11 -13.88 25.05 9.37
C ALA A 11 -12.63 24.52 10.06
N ILE A 12 -12.26 25.07 11.23
CA ILE A 12 -11.16 24.58 12.06
C ILE A 12 -11.44 23.16 12.56
N VAL A 13 -12.65 22.87 13.04
CA VAL A 13 -13.02 21.51 13.48
C VAL A 13 -12.90 20.51 12.31
N VAL A 14 -13.44 20.87 11.14
CA VAL A 14 -13.30 20.04 9.92
C VAL A 14 -11.83 19.82 9.58
N LEU A 15 -11.03 20.88 9.62
CA LEU A 15 -9.60 20.82 9.35
C LEU A 15 -8.86 19.90 10.33
N LEU A 16 -9.17 19.96 11.63
CA LEU A 16 -8.55 19.10 12.65
C LEU A 16 -8.88 17.61 12.42
N VAL A 17 -10.13 17.29 12.08
CA VAL A 17 -10.54 15.91 11.78
C VAL A 17 -9.83 15.41 10.53
N ILE A 18 -9.74 16.22 9.48
CA ILE A 18 -9.01 15.90 8.24
C ILE A 18 -7.52 15.71 8.52
N ALA A 19 -6.90 16.59 9.31
CA ALA A 19 -5.50 16.47 9.69
C ALA A 19 -5.24 15.17 10.46
N ALA A 20 -6.15 14.76 11.34
CA ALA A 20 -6.06 13.49 12.06
C ALA A 20 -6.12 12.28 11.10
N MET A 21 -7.04 12.28 10.14
CA MET A 21 -7.14 11.22 9.11
C MET A 21 -5.88 11.13 8.25
N ILE A 22 -5.37 12.28 7.78
CA ILE A 22 -4.13 12.36 7.00
C ILE A 22 -2.95 11.84 7.82
N THR A 23 -2.85 12.22 9.09
CA THR A 23 -1.78 11.78 9.97
C THR A 23 -1.83 10.27 10.17
N ALA A 24 -3.00 9.71 10.46
CA ALA A 24 -3.19 8.26 10.59
C ALA A 24 -2.74 7.52 9.32
N ALA A 25 -3.24 7.96 8.15
CA ALA A 25 -2.87 7.38 6.87
C ALA A 25 -1.36 7.53 6.56
N ALA A 26 -0.75 8.66 6.92
CA ALA A 26 0.68 8.88 6.73
C ALA A 26 1.52 7.97 7.63
N THR A 27 1.07 7.68 8.86
CA THR A 27 1.75 6.71 9.72
C THR A 27 1.69 5.30 9.15
N TRP A 28 0.58 4.91 8.53
CA TRP A 28 0.46 3.62 7.83
C TRP A 28 1.43 3.53 6.67
N LEU A 29 1.51 4.55 5.81
CA LEU A 29 2.47 4.58 4.71
C LEU A 29 3.93 4.51 5.19
N ARG A 30 4.28 5.23 6.26
CA ARG A 30 5.64 5.18 6.83
C ARG A 30 5.98 3.78 7.36
N ARG A 31 5.04 3.14 8.06
CA ARG A 31 5.22 1.76 8.56
C ARG A 31 5.35 0.76 7.41
N ALA A 32 4.52 0.90 6.38
CA ALA A 32 4.58 0.04 5.19
C ALA A 32 5.89 0.19 4.43
N ARG A 33 6.42 1.42 4.29
CA ARG A 33 7.75 1.67 3.72
C ARG A 33 8.86 1.00 4.51
N ALA A 34 8.87 1.20 5.83
CA ALA A 34 9.88 0.58 6.69
C ALA A 34 9.83 -0.96 6.59
N ALA A 35 8.62 -1.55 6.55
CA ALA A 35 8.45 -2.99 6.36
C ALA A 35 8.95 -3.48 4.99
N ALA A 36 8.66 -2.74 3.91
CA ALA A 36 9.16 -3.05 2.57
C ALA A 36 10.69 -2.99 2.49
N ASP A 37 11.31 -1.98 3.11
CA ASP A 37 12.76 -1.82 3.14
C ASP A 37 13.44 -2.92 3.96
N GLN A 38 12.85 -3.31 5.10
CA GLN A 38 13.32 -4.43 5.93
C GLN A 38 13.24 -5.77 5.19
N LEU A 39 12.14 -6.05 4.50
CA LEU A 39 12.01 -7.26 3.67
C LEU A 39 13.03 -7.28 2.54
N ARG A 40 13.24 -6.15 1.88
CA ARG A 40 14.25 -6.02 0.84
C ARG A 40 15.66 -6.29 1.38
N GLY A 41 15.98 -5.75 2.56
CA GLY A 41 17.25 -6.00 3.24
C GLY A 41 17.42 -7.47 3.63
N GLY A 42 16.40 -8.08 4.23
CA GLY A 42 16.40 -9.48 4.66
C GLY A 42 16.56 -10.45 3.49
N LEU A 43 15.85 -10.23 2.38
CA LEU A 43 15.99 -11.02 1.16
C LEU A 43 17.37 -10.87 0.53
N GLY A 44 17.94 -9.66 0.54
CA GLY A 44 19.31 -9.44 0.06
C GLY A 44 20.36 -10.20 0.86
N VAL A 45 20.21 -10.28 2.18
CA VAL A 45 21.10 -11.07 3.05
C VAL A 45 20.89 -12.57 2.82
N LEU A 46 19.65 -13.04 2.75
CA LEU A 46 19.35 -14.45 2.47
C LEU A 46 19.92 -14.90 1.12
N ARG A 47 19.92 -14.03 0.11
CA ARG A 47 20.52 -14.33 -1.21
C ARG A 47 22.05 -14.42 -1.14
N LYS A 48 22.72 -13.54 -0.38
CA LYS A 48 24.17 -13.65 -0.15
C LYS A 48 24.54 -14.95 0.56
N VAL A 49 23.78 -15.28 1.61
CA VAL A 49 23.97 -16.53 2.34
C VAL A 49 23.72 -17.73 1.42
N ALA A 50 22.61 -17.76 0.68
CA ALA A 50 22.32 -18.84 -0.26
C ALA A 50 23.40 -19.03 -1.34
N ALA A 51 24.04 -17.95 -1.81
CA ALA A 51 25.16 -18.01 -2.74
C ALA A 51 26.43 -18.64 -2.13
N GLU A 52 26.58 -18.59 -0.81
CA GLU A 52 27.68 -19.22 -0.07
C GLU A 52 27.37 -20.67 0.34
N LEU A 53 26.12 -21.14 0.19
CA LEU A 53 25.72 -22.51 0.53
C LEU A 53 25.94 -23.49 -0.63
N ALA A 54 26.32 -24.72 -0.25
CA ALA A 54 26.52 -25.83 -1.16
C ALA A 54 25.26 -26.10 -2.04
N PRO A 55 25.44 -26.51 -3.31
CA PRO A 55 24.34 -26.69 -4.27
C PRO A 55 23.18 -27.56 -3.77
N GLU A 56 23.49 -28.59 -2.98
CA GLU A 56 22.49 -29.54 -2.51
C GLU A 56 21.77 -29.12 -1.22
N HIS A 57 22.09 -27.95 -0.66
CA HIS A 57 21.57 -27.58 0.64
C HIS A 57 20.04 -27.40 0.59
N PRO A 58 19.26 -28.01 1.50
CA PRO A 58 17.80 -28.04 1.42
C PRO A 58 17.15 -26.65 1.46
N ILE A 59 17.80 -25.65 2.07
CA ILE A 59 17.34 -24.25 2.03
C ILE A 59 17.51 -23.65 0.63
N ARG A 60 18.63 -23.95 -0.04
CA ARG A 60 18.91 -23.52 -1.41
C ARG A 60 17.95 -24.21 -2.38
N ARG A 61 17.81 -25.54 -2.30
CA ARG A 61 16.81 -26.33 -3.04
C ARG A 61 15.37 -25.87 -2.83
N ARG A 62 14.96 -25.49 -1.60
CA ARG A 62 13.60 -24.97 -1.35
C ARG A 62 13.37 -23.57 -1.92
N LEU A 63 14.41 -22.75 -1.98
CA LEU A 63 14.36 -21.43 -2.63
C LEU A 63 14.35 -21.57 -4.17
N GLU A 64 15.01 -22.60 -4.70
CA GLU A 64 15.10 -22.90 -6.15
C GLU A 64 13.89 -23.68 -6.69
N ALA A 65 13.28 -24.59 -5.90
CA ALA A 65 12.24 -25.52 -6.37
C ALA A 65 10.80 -24.97 -6.34
N ALA A 66 10.54 -23.82 -5.71
CA ALA A 66 9.19 -23.27 -5.67
C ALA A 66 8.96 -22.34 -6.87
N PRO A 67 8.02 -22.63 -7.79
CA PRO A 67 7.57 -21.65 -8.76
C PRO A 67 6.77 -20.58 -8.02
N VAL A 68 7.44 -19.56 -7.49
CA VAL A 68 6.81 -18.49 -6.67
C VAL A 68 6.06 -17.47 -7.53
N SER A 69 5.83 -17.76 -8.82
CA SER A 69 4.96 -16.97 -9.70
C SER A 69 3.49 -16.97 -9.24
N GLU A 70 3.10 -17.90 -8.35
CA GLU A 70 1.75 -18.01 -7.79
C GLU A 70 1.69 -17.92 -6.26
N LEU A 71 2.81 -17.73 -5.56
CA LEU A 71 2.82 -17.67 -4.11
C LEU A 71 2.21 -16.34 -3.63
N SER A 72 1.03 -16.42 -3.04
CA SER A 72 0.35 -15.29 -2.43
C SER A 72 1.22 -14.69 -1.31
N PHE A 73 1.10 -13.38 -1.04
CA PHE A 73 1.77 -12.75 0.12
C PHE A 73 1.50 -13.51 1.45
N GLU A 74 0.37 -14.23 1.50
CA GLU A 74 -0.04 -15.10 2.60
C GLU A 74 0.90 -16.29 2.80
N GLU A 75 1.32 -16.96 1.74
CA GLU A 75 2.25 -18.09 1.82
C GLU A 75 3.69 -17.62 2.10
N LEU A 76 4.09 -16.45 1.61
CA LEU A 76 5.35 -15.79 2.00
C LEU A 76 5.38 -15.45 3.50
N ALA A 77 4.29 -14.91 4.05
CA ALA A 77 4.14 -14.67 5.48
C ALA A 77 4.09 -15.98 6.30
N HIS A 78 3.60 -17.06 5.70
CA HIS A 78 3.53 -18.39 6.31
C HIS A 78 4.87 -19.14 6.30
N LEU A 79 5.71 -18.90 5.29
CA LEU A 79 7.07 -19.42 5.16
C LEU A 79 8.07 -18.66 6.05
N LEU A 80 7.87 -17.35 6.27
CA LEU A 80 8.68 -16.50 7.15
C LEU A 80 8.22 -16.56 8.63
N ARG A 81 8.09 -17.75 9.21
CA ARG A 81 7.79 -17.87 10.66
C ARG A 81 9.01 -17.48 11.50
N GLY A 82 8.86 -16.43 12.31
CA GLY A 82 9.89 -15.87 13.19
C GLY A 82 9.92 -14.34 13.13
N ALA A 83 11.03 -13.71 13.56
CA ALA A 83 11.22 -12.25 13.58
C ALA A 83 11.07 -11.55 12.20
N ALA A 84 11.10 -12.31 11.10
CA ALA A 84 10.88 -11.81 9.74
C ALA A 84 9.40 -11.78 9.28
N GLY A 85 8.46 -12.31 10.07
CA GLY A 85 7.04 -12.40 9.71
C GLY A 85 6.25 -11.11 9.95
N GLU A 86 6.66 -10.25 10.88
CA GLU A 86 6.02 -8.95 11.15
C GLU A 86 6.01 -8.00 9.95
N PRO A 87 7.12 -7.78 9.21
CA PRO A 87 7.11 -6.88 8.07
C PRO A 87 6.29 -7.43 6.88
N ALA A 88 6.23 -8.76 6.70
CA ALA A 88 5.37 -9.38 5.69
C ALA A 88 3.87 -9.19 6.01
N ARG A 89 3.49 -9.36 7.28
CA ARG A 89 2.12 -9.07 7.75
C ARG A 89 1.76 -7.59 7.63
N ALA A 90 2.71 -6.68 7.85
CA ALA A 90 2.50 -5.25 7.69
C ALA A 90 2.19 -4.87 6.23
N LEU A 91 2.82 -5.54 5.26
CA LEU A 91 2.50 -5.36 3.83
C LEU A 91 1.19 -6.04 3.42
N LEU A 92 0.85 -7.18 4.00
CA LEU A 92 -0.47 -7.82 3.81
C LEU A 92 -1.62 -6.92 4.29
N GLY A 93 -1.43 -6.25 5.43
CA GLY A 93 -2.39 -5.28 5.96
C GLY A 93 -2.54 -4.01 5.11
N LEU A 94 -1.64 -3.78 4.14
CA LEU A 94 -1.63 -2.57 3.33
C LEU A 94 -2.88 -2.46 2.44
N GLY A 95 -3.39 -3.58 1.92
CA GLY A 95 -4.63 -3.58 1.13
C GLY A 95 -5.84 -3.10 1.93
N GLN A 96 -5.99 -3.58 3.17
CA GLN A 96 -7.04 -3.12 4.07
C GLN A 96 -6.84 -1.65 4.48
N GLN A 97 -5.59 -1.21 4.66
CA GLN A 97 -5.27 0.18 4.97
C GLN A 97 -5.61 1.11 3.79
N ILE A 98 -5.32 0.72 2.54
CA ILE A 98 -5.69 1.49 1.34
C ILE A 98 -7.20 1.73 1.30
N ALA A 99 -8.01 0.68 1.50
CA ALA A 99 -9.47 0.80 1.55
C ALA A 99 -9.94 1.76 2.66
N TRP A 100 -9.25 1.80 3.80
CA TRP A 100 -9.53 2.79 4.85
C TRP A 100 -9.15 4.22 4.46
N ILE A 101 -8.02 4.41 3.76
CA ILE A 101 -7.60 5.73 3.28
C ILE A 101 -8.61 6.27 2.26
N GLU A 102 -9.12 5.43 1.37
CA GLU A 102 -10.19 5.80 0.42
C GLU A 102 -11.48 6.19 1.14
N ARG A 103 -11.87 5.43 2.18
CA ARG A 103 -13.00 5.80 3.04
C ARG A 103 -12.78 7.13 3.74
N PHE A 104 -11.56 7.41 4.24
CA PHE A 104 -11.24 8.71 4.81
C PHE A 104 -11.37 9.83 3.77
N ALA A 105 -10.95 9.61 2.53
CA ALA A 105 -11.12 10.59 1.46
C ALA A 105 -12.62 10.87 1.22
N GLN A 106 -13.46 9.84 1.19
CA GLN A 106 -14.91 9.99 1.12
C GLN A 106 -15.46 10.76 2.34
N PHE A 107 -15.06 10.39 3.56
CA PHE A 107 -15.49 11.08 4.78
C PHE A 107 -15.10 12.56 4.79
N ALA A 108 -13.91 12.92 4.28
CA ALA A 108 -13.49 14.31 4.18
C ALA A 108 -14.44 15.15 3.31
N VAL A 109 -14.91 14.60 2.18
CA VAL A 109 -15.91 15.27 1.33
C VAL A 109 -17.23 15.43 2.07
N HIS A 110 -17.73 14.36 2.69
CA HIS A 110 -19.01 14.40 3.43
C HIS A 110 -18.96 15.39 4.60
N LEU A 111 -17.83 15.48 5.29
CA LEU A 111 -17.62 16.42 6.38
C LEU A 111 -17.64 17.88 5.90
N GLY A 112 -17.06 18.15 4.72
CA GLY A 112 -17.14 19.47 4.09
C GLY A 112 -18.57 19.86 3.69
N ILE A 113 -19.31 18.92 3.09
CA ILE A 113 -20.73 19.14 2.73
C ILE A 113 -21.56 19.38 4.00
N LEU A 114 -21.37 18.56 5.03
CA LEU A 114 -22.09 18.69 6.30
C LEU A 114 -21.82 20.03 6.97
N GLY A 115 -20.57 20.48 6.98
CA GLY A 115 -20.19 21.80 7.50
C GLY A 115 -20.88 22.94 6.75
N THR A 116 -21.00 22.81 5.43
CA THR A 116 -21.67 23.81 4.59
C THR A 116 -23.16 23.83 4.86
N VAL A 117 -23.81 22.67 4.93
CA VAL A 117 -25.23 22.56 5.27
C VAL A 117 -25.50 23.12 6.66
N PHE A 118 -24.65 22.82 7.64
CA PHE A 118 -24.81 23.34 9.00
C PHE A 118 -24.70 24.87 9.05
N ALA A 119 -23.71 25.45 8.35
CA ALA A 119 -23.54 26.89 8.28
C ALA A 119 -24.74 27.60 7.60
N LEU A 120 -25.34 26.97 6.59
CA LEU A 120 -26.54 27.49 5.91
C LEU A 120 -27.80 27.34 6.75
N VAL A 121 -28.02 26.20 7.41
CA VAL A 121 -29.19 25.98 8.28
C VAL A 121 -29.13 26.88 9.52
N ALA A 122 -27.94 27.16 10.03
CA ALA A 122 -27.75 28.08 11.16
C ALA A 122 -27.91 29.56 10.77
N SER A 123 -28.04 29.88 9.48
CA SER A 123 -28.27 31.25 9.02
C SER A 123 -29.76 31.56 8.93
N ASP A 124 -30.14 32.76 9.36
CA ASP A 124 -31.53 33.23 9.25
C ASP A 124 -31.86 33.47 7.76
N PRO A 125 -32.83 32.73 7.18
CA PRO A 125 -33.17 32.85 5.76
C PRO A 125 -33.93 34.15 5.45
N THR A 126 -34.40 34.88 6.46
CA THR A 126 -35.12 36.14 6.27
C THR A 126 -34.20 37.37 6.23
N ASP A 127 -32.95 37.22 6.68
CA ASP A 127 -31.92 38.24 6.62
C ASP A 127 -30.89 37.93 5.52
N LEU A 128 -31.05 38.58 4.37
CA LEU A 128 -30.18 38.43 3.21
C LEU A 128 -28.74 38.91 3.45
N GLU A 129 -28.52 39.90 4.33
CA GLU A 129 -27.16 40.38 4.64
C GLU A 129 -26.43 39.40 5.56
N ALA A 130 -27.11 38.92 6.61
CA ALA A 130 -26.55 37.88 7.48
C ALA A 130 -26.30 36.58 6.72
N PHE A 131 -27.21 36.19 5.81
CA PHE A 131 -27.02 35.03 4.94
C PHE A 131 -25.77 35.17 4.05
N ARG A 132 -25.63 36.32 3.37
CA ARG A 132 -24.46 36.60 2.51
C ARG A 132 -23.15 36.59 3.28
N ALA A 133 -23.14 37.06 4.52
CA ALA A 133 -21.96 37.01 5.38
C ALA A 133 -21.56 35.57 5.79
N ARG A 134 -22.51 34.62 5.77
CA ARG A 134 -22.29 33.19 6.12
C ARG A 134 -21.91 32.32 4.93
N LEU A 135 -22.16 32.76 3.70
CA LEU A 135 -21.79 31.99 2.50
C LEU A 135 -20.28 31.68 2.43
N PRO A 136 -19.36 32.63 2.65
CA PRO A 136 -17.92 32.35 2.61
C PRO A 136 -17.47 31.35 3.69
N THR A 137 -18.02 31.42 4.90
CA THR A 137 -17.69 30.50 6.00
C THR A 137 -18.19 29.08 5.71
N ALA A 138 -19.39 28.95 5.13
CA ALA A 138 -19.91 27.68 4.65
C ALA A 138 -18.97 27.05 3.61
N LEU A 139 -18.53 27.85 2.62
CA LEU A 139 -17.58 27.40 1.59
C LEU A 139 -16.22 26.97 2.15
N GLY A 140 -15.76 27.57 3.26
CA GLY A 140 -14.52 27.19 3.93
C GLY A 140 -14.48 25.72 4.36
N THR A 141 -15.59 25.19 4.88
CA THR A 141 -15.69 23.77 5.28
C THR A 141 -15.61 22.82 4.07
N THR A 142 -16.29 23.16 2.97
CA THR A 142 -16.20 22.40 1.71
C THR A 142 -14.79 22.44 1.13
N PHE A 143 -14.15 23.62 1.14
CA PHE A 143 -12.78 23.78 0.67
C PHE A 143 -11.83 22.83 1.40
N TRP A 144 -11.87 22.81 2.73
CA TRP A 144 -11.03 21.90 3.51
C TRP A 144 -11.38 20.42 3.29
N GLY A 145 -12.67 20.09 3.17
CA GLY A 145 -13.14 18.75 2.81
C GLY A 145 -12.53 18.24 1.50
N LEU A 146 -12.53 19.08 0.46
CA LEU A 146 -11.94 18.75 -0.85
C LEU A 146 -10.41 18.64 -0.78
N CYS A 147 -9.73 19.58 -0.13
CA CYS A 147 -8.28 19.51 0.07
C CYS A 147 -7.88 18.24 0.83
N GLY A 148 -8.65 17.85 1.86
CA GLY A 148 -8.49 16.62 2.61
C GLY A 148 -8.64 15.38 1.73
N ALA A 149 -9.72 15.32 0.96
CA ALA A 149 -9.99 14.21 0.05
C ALA A 149 -8.88 14.04 -1.00
N LEU A 150 -8.44 15.12 -1.64
CA LEU A 150 -7.34 15.08 -2.62
C LEU A 150 -6.03 14.60 -1.98
N SER A 151 -5.72 15.09 -0.79
CA SER A 151 -4.50 14.69 -0.06
C SER A 151 -4.53 13.21 0.32
N LEU A 152 -5.68 12.71 0.79
CA LEU A 152 -5.88 11.30 1.15
C LEU A 152 -5.86 10.39 -0.09
N SER A 153 -6.47 10.80 -1.20
CA SER A 153 -6.42 10.05 -2.47
C SER A 153 -5.00 9.96 -3.01
N ALA A 154 -4.23 11.05 -2.98
CA ALA A 154 -2.82 11.03 -3.36
C ALA A 154 -2.01 10.07 -2.46
N LEU A 155 -2.36 10.00 -1.18
CA LEU A 155 -1.71 9.10 -0.23
C LEU A 155 -2.08 7.63 -0.47
N ALA A 156 -3.34 7.34 -0.79
CA ALA A 156 -3.81 6.01 -1.19
C ALA A 156 -3.02 5.51 -2.42
N GLY A 157 -2.90 6.34 -3.48
CA GLY A 157 -2.12 5.98 -4.67
C GLY A 157 -0.63 5.72 -4.37
N ARG A 158 -0.04 6.42 -3.38
CA ARG A 158 1.33 6.13 -2.93
C ARG A 158 1.43 4.81 -2.17
N CYS A 159 0.40 4.42 -1.42
CA CYS A 159 0.35 3.11 -0.78
C CYS A 159 0.18 1.99 -1.81
N GLU A 160 -0.68 2.19 -2.81
CA GLU A 160 -0.89 1.23 -3.91
C GLU A 160 0.38 1.01 -4.73
N SER A 161 1.02 2.09 -5.19
CA SER A 161 2.30 2.01 -5.91
C SER A 161 3.39 1.30 -5.09
N LEU A 162 3.39 1.48 -3.78
CA LEU A 162 4.31 0.77 -2.89
C LEU A 162 3.97 -0.72 -2.77
N ALA A 163 2.69 -1.07 -2.67
CA ALA A 163 2.23 -2.45 -2.64
C ALA A 163 2.61 -3.20 -3.93
N GLU A 164 2.32 -2.59 -5.08
CA GLU A 164 2.67 -3.13 -6.40
C GLU A 164 4.19 -3.24 -6.58
N GLY A 165 4.93 -2.19 -6.22
CA GLY A 165 6.39 -2.18 -6.31
C GLY A 165 7.06 -3.21 -5.39
N ALA A 166 6.53 -3.42 -4.19
CA ALA A 166 6.97 -4.48 -3.29
C ALA A 166 6.70 -5.86 -3.89
N ARG A 167 5.49 -6.07 -4.44
CA ARG A 167 5.11 -7.32 -5.11
C ARG A 167 5.99 -7.63 -6.31
N ALA A 168 6.25 -6.66 -7.17
CA ALA A 168 7.08 -6.81 -8.36
C ALA A 168 8.54 -7.13 -8.01
N LYS A 169 9.11 -6.46 -6.99
CA LYS A 169 10.48 -6.72 -6.54
C LYS A 169 10.63 -8.07 -5.84
N LEU A 170 9.62 -8.50 -5.10
CA LEU A 170 9.54 -9.86 -4.56
C LEU A 170 9.51 -10.88 -5.69
N GLY A 171 8.66 -10.69 -6.70
CA GLY A 171 8.58 -11.57 -7.87
C GLY A 171 9.90 -11.65 -8.66
N LEU A 172 10.54 -10.50 -8.93
CA LEU A 172 11.84 -10.45 -9.60
C LEU A 172 12.96 -11.11 -8.77
N ALA A 173 13.01 -10.85 -7.46
CA ALA A 173 14.00 -11.49 -6.60
C ALA A 173 13.88 -13.01 -6.59
N VAL A 174 12.70 -13.54 -6.90
CA VAL A 174 12.47 -14.97 -7.09
C VAL A 174 12.83 -15.42 -8.52
N LEU A 175 12.33 -14.76 -9.56
CA LEU A 175 12.59 -15.14 -10.96
C LEU A 175 14.09 -15.14 -11.30
N ASP A 176 14.82 -14.15 -10.81
CA ASP A 176 16.25 -13.96 -11.01
C ASP A 176 17.10 -15.03 -10.27
N GLY A 177 16.47 -15.88 -9.46
CA GLY A 177 17.05 -17.11 -8.89
C GLY A 177 16.82 -18.35 -9.75
N LEU A 178 15.95 -18.31 -10.76
CA LEU A 178 15.65 -19.42 -11.67
C LEU A 178 16.57 -19.43 -12.92
N ASP A 179 17.18 -18.29 -13.28
CA ASP A 179 18.02 -18.14 -14.49
C ASP A 179 19.48 -18.61 -14.31
N GLY A 180 19.74 -19.50 -13.34
CA GLY A 180 21.03 -20.17 -13.18
C GLY A 180 21.31 -21.20 -14.31
N PRO A 181 22.58 -21.56 -14.56
CA PRO A 181 23.03 -22.29 -15.76
C PRO A 181 22.44 -23.71 -15.96
N GLU A 182 21.59 -24.21 -15.06
CA GLU A 182 21.03 -25.57 -15.10
C GLU A 182 19.93 -25.75 -16.17
N LEU A 183 19.32 -24.67 -16.66
CA LEU A 183 18.37 -24.74 -17.79
C LEU A 183 19.07 -24.83 -19.17
N ALA A 184 20.39 -24.62 -19.23
CA ALA A 184 21.18 -24.78 -20.45
C ALA A 184 21.69 -26.23 -20.66
N GLU A 185 21.61 -27.08 -19.63
CA GLU A 185 22.07 -28.48 -19.66
C GLU A 185 20.94 -29.49 -19.47
N ARG A 186 19.72 -29.22 -19.98
CA ARG A 186 18.88 -30.35 -20.39
C ARG A 186 19.46 -30.88 -21.69
N PRO A 187 20.17 -32.03 -21.71
CA PRO A 187 20.47 -32.67 -22.98
C PRO A 187 19.11 -32.96 -23.59
N ALA A 188 18.91 -32.57 -24.85
CA ALA A 188 17.76 -33.02 -25.61
C ALA A 188 17.67 -34.54 -25.42
N GLU A 189 16.60 -34.98 -24.76
CA GLU A 189 16.30 -36.39 -24.53
C GLU A 189 16.21 -37.01 -25.92
N ASN A 190 17.29 -37.69 -26.30
CA ASN A 190 17.49 -38.19 -27.64
C ASN A 190 16.52 -39.37 -27.80
N PRO A 191 15.51 -39.34 -28.67
CA PRO A 191 14.47 -40.38 -28.71
C PRO A 191 14.96 -41.74 -29.26
N ALA A 192 16.26 -42.02 -29.30
CA ALA A 192 16.84 -43.03 -30.17
C ALA A 192 17.40 -44.29 -29.48
N GLU A 193 17.32 -44.43 -28.15
CA GLU A 193 18.03 -45.52 -27.44
C GLU A 193 17.15 -46.49 -26.64
N ASN A 194 15.90 -46.71 -27.05
CA ASN A 194 15.03 -47.71 -26.41
C ASN A 194 14.37 -48.72 -27.36
N GLN A 195 15.05 -49.07 -28.47
CA GLN A 195 14.59 -50.14 -29.37
C GLN A 195 15.61 -51.26 -29.65
N ALA A 196 16.74 -51.32 -28.94
CA ALA A 196 17.78 -52.33 -29.24
C ALA A 196 17.88 -53.50 -28.25
N GLU A 197 17.02 -53.61 -27.22
CA GLU A 197 17.21 -54.64 -26.18
C GLU A 197 16.02 -55.57 -25.90
N ASN A 198 15.01 -55.62 -26.77
CA ASN A 198 14.03 -56.71 -26.71
C ASN A 198 13.38 -56.95 -28.08
N GLN A 199 14.05 -57.73 -28.94
CA GLN A 199 13.50 -58.82 -29.78
C GLN A 199 14.54 -59.39 -30.75
#